data_AF-A0A5K1A5E2-F1
#
_entry.id   AF-A0A5K1A5E2-F1
#
_cell.length_a   1.000
_cell.length_b   1.000
_cell.length_c   1.000
_cell.angle_alpha   90.00
_cell.angle_beta   90.00
_cell.angle_gamma   90.00
#
_symmetry.space_group_name_H-M   'P 1'
#
loop_
_entity.id
_entity.type
_entity.pdbx_description
1 polymer ?
#
loop_
_entity_poly.entity_id
_entity_poly.type
_entity_poly.pdbx_seq_one_letter_code
_entity_poly.pdbx_strand_id
1 'polypeptide(L)'
;QGAYPHFSEEAMASESSAEPATKAEVCWRQDVDEKLHRLHSLQFGADLAADRGDHVTARIFALRLLGFLDSHSKTPTDDALIHPIRREVLSRINSSRRSLAPQSDR
;
A
#
# COMPACT_ATOMS: atom_id res chain seq x y z
N GLN A 1 51.96 53.09 18.22
CA GLN A 1 51.31 52.36 19.34
C GLN A 1 49.86 52.80 19.34
N GLY A 2 48.95 51.83 19.24
CA GLY A 2 47.65 52.00 18.56
C GLY A 2 46.54 52.67 19.35
N ALA A 3 45.46 52.94 18.62
CA ALA A 3 44.07 52.90 19.09
C ALA A 3 43.16 52.90 17.85
N TYR A 4 42.36 51.83 17.67
CA TYR A 4 41.24 51.80 16.74
C TYR A 4 40.09 52.65 17.29
N PRO A 5 39.35 53.41 16.46
CA PRO A 5 37.94 53.59 16.66
C PRO A 5 37.19 52.56 15.81
N HIS A 6 36.63 51.62 16.57
CA HIS A 6 35.51 50.76 16.25
C HIS A 6 34.33 51.58 15.70
N PHE A 7 33.86 51.32 14.46
CA PHE A 7 32.42 51.24 14.06
C PHE A 7 32.27 51.19 12.53
N SER A 8 31.73 50.09 11.99
CA SER A 8 30.78 50.08 10.87
C SER A 8 30.05 48.74 10.85
N GLU A 9 28.90 48.80 11.51
CA GLU A 9 27.67 48.04 11.36
C GLU A 9 27.43 47.44 9.97
N GLU A 10 27.39 46.11 9.90
CA GLU A 10 26.45 45.40 9.04
C GLU A 10 26.02 44.12 9.76
N ALA A 11 24.97 44.30 10.56
CA ALA A 11 24.07 43.25 10.93
C ALA A 11 23.35 42.71 9.69
N MET A 12 22.70 41.55 9.88
CA MET A 12 21.74 40.89 9.00
C MET A 12 22.35 39.82 8.09
N ALA A 13 22.34 38.57 8.55
CA ALA A 13 21.19 37.66 8.49
C ALA A 13 21.20 36.86 7.19
N SER A 14 21.70 35.64 7.30
CA SER A 14 21.02 34.47 6.73
C SER A 14 21.69 33.25 7.30
N GLU A 15 21.35 33.01 8.56
CA GLU A 15 21.24 31.68 9.09
C GLU A 15 20.20 30.98 8.21
N SER A 16 20.67 30.42 7.09
CA SER A 16 19.88 29.49 6.28
C SER A 16 19.75 28.25 7.16
N SER A 17 18.80 28.33 8.09
CA SER A 17 18.18 27.20 8.75
C SER A 17 17.58 26.35 7.65
N ALA A 18 18.43 25.48 7.07
CA ALA A 18 17.97 24.26 6.47
C ALA A 18 17.40 23.44 7.63
N GLU A 19 16.15 23.76 8.00
CA GLU A 19 15.37 22.89 8.85
C GLU A 19 15.51 21.49 8.26
N PRO A 20 15.97 20.49 9.03
CA PRO A 20 16.02 19.13 8.54
C PRO A 20 14.57 18.76 8.25
N ALA A 21 14.23 18.62 6.96
CA ALA A 21 12.94 18.15 6.51
C ALA A 21 12.51 17.00 7.41
N THR A 22 11.55 17.31 8.28
CA THR A 22 11.08 16.33 9.24
C THR A 22 10.57 15.15 8.43
N LYS A 23 10.84 13.93 8.90
CA LYS A 23 10.42 12.66 8.28
C LYS A 23 8.87 12.49 8.23
N ALA A 24 8.10 13.57 8.15
CA ALA A 24 6.72 13.66 8.61
C ALA A 24 5.76 14.32 7.62
N GLU A 25 5.99 14.17 6.31
CA GLU A 25 4.87 14.13 5.36
C GLU A 25 5.06 12.93 4.45
N VAL A 26 4.61 11.76 4.91
CA VAL A 26 4.25 10.71 3.95
C VAL A 26 3.16 11.31 3.08
N CYS A 27 3.51 11.67 1.85
CA CYS A 27 2.57 12.22 0.89
C CYS A 27 1.44 11.20 0.73
N TRP A 28 0.24 11.51 1.23
CA TRP A 28 -0.90 10.57 1.23
C TRP A 28 -1.19 10.02 -0.18
N ARG A 29 -0.85 10.79 -1.23
CA ARG A 29 -0.96 10.36 -2.62
C ARG A 29 -0.05 9.19 -2.93
N GLN A 30 1.19 9.22 -2.46
CA GLN A 30 2.14 8.13 -2.64
C GLN A 30 1.69 6.88 -1.89
N ASP A 31 1.25 7.01 -0.64
CA ASP A 31 0.72 5.88 0.13
C ASP A 31 -0.51 5.25 -0.53
N VAL A 32 -1.42 6.06 -1.08
CA VAL A 32 -2.57 5.56 -1.86
C VAL A 32 -2.12 4.89 -3.15
N ASP A 33 -1.15 5.45 -3.87
CA ASP A 33 -0.64 4.88 -5.12
C ASP A 33 0.04 3.51 -4.87
N GLU A 34 0.88 3.39 -3.84
CA GLU A 34 1.52 2.14 -3.45
C GLU A 34 0.49 1.07 -3.06
N LYS A 35 -0.55 1.45 -2.31
CA LYS A 35 -1.67 0.56 -1.97
C LYS A 35 -2.44 0.12 -3.20
N LEU A 36 -2.72 1.03 -4.13
CA LEU A 36 -3.43 0.71 -5.37
C LEU A 36 -2.61 -0.23 -6.25
N HIS A 37 -1.31 0.04 -6.38
CA HIS A 37 -0.38 -0.82 -7.12
C HIS A 37 -0.34 -2.23 -6.53
N ARG A 38 -0.29 -2.33 -5.19
CA ARG A 38 -0.31 -3.62 -4.49
C ARG A 38 -1.64 -4.36 -4.66
N LEU A 39 -2.76 -3.65 -4.54
CA LEU A 39 -4.09 -4.19 -4.79
C LEU A 39 -4.18 -4.79 -6.21
N HIS A 40 -3.78 -4.03 -7.22
CA HIS A 40 -3.78 -4.47 -8.62
C HIS A 40 -2.85 -5.66 -8.85
N SER A 41 -1.65 -5.62 -8.29
CA SER A 41 -0.69 -6.72 -8.42
C SER A 41 -1.24 -8.03 -7.85
N LEU A 42 -1.94 -7.97 -6.71
CA LEU A 42 -2.58 -9.15 -6.11
C LEU A 42 -3.78 -9.63 -6.93
N GLN A 43 -4.61 -8.72 -7.44
CA GLN A 43 -5.78 -9.05 -8.25
C GLN A 43 -5.36 -9.72 -9.58
N PHE A 44 -4.48 -9.06 -10.35
CA PHE A 44 -4.02 -9.58 -11.63
C PHE A 44 -3.14 -10.81 -11.49
N GLY A 45 -2.36 -10.90 -10.40
CA GLY A 45 -1.60 -12.11 -10.09
C GLY A 45 -2.50 -13.32 -9.82
N ALA A 46 -3.62 -13.12 -9.12
CA ALA A 46 -4.62 -14.17 -8.90
C ALA A 46 -5.27 -14.61 -10.22
N ASP A 47 -5.67 -13.67 -11.07
CA ASP A 47 -6.29 -13.95 -12.37
C ASP A 47 -5.32 -14.68 -13.30
N LEU A 48 -4.09 -14.18 -13.44
CA LEU A 48 -3.06 -14.80 -14.29
C LEU A 48 -2.72 -16.23 -13.83
N ALA A 49 -2.66 -16.48 -12.53
CA ALA A 49 -2.42 -17.82 -12.00
C ALA A 49 -3.61 -18.75 -12.26
N ALA A 50 -4.84 -18.26 -12.13
CA ALA A 50 -6.04 -19.03 -12.42
C ALA A 50 -6.13 -19.41 -13.91
N ASP A 51 -5.83 -18.46 -14.81
CA ASP A 51 -5.80 -18.67 -16.27
C ASP A 51 -4.76 -19.73 -16.68
N ARG A 52 -3.67 -19.86 -15.91
CA ARG A 52 -2.62 -20.87 -16.11
C ARG A 52 -2.94 -22.23 -15.47
N GLY A 53 -4.08 -22.37 -14.79
CA GLY A 53 -4.43 -23.57 -14.03
C GLY A 53 -3.65 -23.74 -12.72
N ASP A 54 -2.85 -22.75 -12.31
CA ASP A 54 -2.16 -22.77 -11.02
C ASP A 54 -3.09 -22.25 -9.92
N HIS A 55 -4.02 -23.11 -9.52
CA HIS A 55 -5.01 -22.80 -8.50
C HIS A 55 -4.41 -22.62 -7.10
N VAL A 56 -3.21 -23.17 -6.83
CA VAL A 56 -2.49 -22.95 -5.56
C VAL A 56 -2.05 -21.49 -5.48
N THR A 57 -1.33 -21.03 -6.51
CA THR A 57 -0.85 -19.65 -6.58
C THR A 57 -1.99 -18.65 -6.67
N ALA A 58 -3.03 -18.95 -7.45
CA ALA A 58 -4.24 -18.12 -7.51
C ALA A 58 -4.89 -17.95 -6.11
N ARG A 59 -5.00 -19.05 -5.35
CA ARG A 59 -5.53 -19.02 -3.99
C ARG A 59 -4.65 -18.23 -3.03
N ILE A 60 -3.32 -18.35 -3.14
CA ILE A 60 -2.37 -17.58 -2.32
C ILE A 60 -2.53 -16.07 -2.58
N PHE A 61 -2.61 -15.65 -3.84
CA PHE A 61 -2.83 -14.24 -4.18
C PHE A 61 -4.18 -13.75 -3.66
N ALA A 62 -5.26 -14.52 -3.81
CA ALA A 62 -6.57 -14.15 -3.31
C ALA A 62 -6.61 -14.05 -1.77
N LEU A 63 -5.94 -14.95 -1.04
CA LEU A 63 -5.83 -14.85 0.42
C LEU A 63 -5.01 -13.63 0.87
N ARG A 64 -3.93 -13.31 0.16
CA ARG A 64 -3.13 -12.10 0.42
C ARG A 64 -3.94 -10.84 0.16
N LEU A 65 -4.75 -10.83 -0.89
CA LEU A 65 -5.64 -9.71 -1.19
C LEU A 65 -6.70 -9.54 -0.10
N LEU A 66 -7.31 -10.62 0.39
CA LEU A 66 -8.24 -10.57 1.50
C LEU A 66 -7.59 -9.96 2.76
N GLY A 67 -6.40 -10.44 3.12
CA GLY A 67 -5.66 -9.89 4.26
C GLY A 67 -5.26 -8.42 4.08
N PHE A 68 -4.90 -8.02 2.86
CA PHE A 68 -4.60 -6.63 2.53
C PHE A 68 -5.83 -5.73 2.73
N LEU A 69 -6.99 -6.12 2.20
CA LEU A 69 -8.25 -5.39 2.36
C LEU A 69 -8.66 -5.27 3.83
N ASP A 70 -8.57 -6.37 4.57
CA ASP A 70 -8.93 -6.41 6.00
C ASP A 70 -8.00 -5.55 6.86
N SER A 71 -6.71 -5.44 6.51
CA SER A 71 -5.76 -4.60 7.25
C SER A 71 -5.91 -3.09 7.01
N HIS A 72 -6.54 -2.71 5.88
CA HIS A 72 -6.71 -1.32 5.47
C HIS A 72 -8.14 -0.79 5.67
N SER A 73 -9.09 -1.65 6.03
CA SER A 73 -10.47 -1.27 6.34
C SER A 73 -10.61 -1.07 7.85
N LYS A 74 -10.65 0.19 8.29
CA LYS A 74 -10.61 0.55 9.71
C LYS A 74 -11.95 1.08 10.23
N THR A 75 -12.82 1.48 9.32
CA THR A 75 -14.14 2.04 9.63
C THR A 75 -15.25 1.24 8.95
N PRO A 76 -16.49 1.29 9.49
CA PRO A 76 -17.64 0.68 8.82
C PRO A 76 -17.87 1.21 7.40
N THR A 77 -17.48 2.46 7.15
CA THR A 77 -17.53 3.07 5.82
C THR A 77 -16.52 2.41 4.88
N ASP A 78 -15.28 2.18 5.31
CA ASP A 78 -14.27 1.47 4.51
C ASP A 78 -14.78 0.05 4.18
N ASP A 79 -15.30 -0.66 5.18
CA ASP A 79 -15.86 -2.00 5.01
C ASP A 79 -17.00 -2.02 3.97
N ALA A 80 -17.90 -1.04 4.01
CA ALA A 80 -18.99 -0.93 3.03
C ALA A 80 -18.46 -0.68 1.61
N LEU A 81 -17.43 0.16 1.47
CA LEU A 81 -16.80 0.48 0.18
C LEU A 81 -16.07 -0.72 -0.41
N ILE A 82 -15.35 -1.49 0.41
CA ILE A 82 -14.59 -2.66 -0.06
C ILE A 82 -15.44 -3.94 -0.17
N HIS A 83 -16.65 -3.95 0.39
CA HIS A 83 -17.50 -5.15 0.45
C HIS A 83 -17.67 -5.87 -0.89
N PRO A 84 -17.92 -5.19 -2.03
CA PRO A 84 -18.05 -5.87 -3.32
C PRO A 84 -16.77 -6.60 -3.73
N ILE A 85 -15.61 -5.96 -3.53
CA ILE A 85 -14.30 -6.53 -3.82
C ILE A 85 -14.04 -7.72 -2.91
N ARG A 86 -14.31 -7.58 -1.60
CA ARG A 86 -14.14 -8.65 -0.61
C ARG A 86 -14.97 -9.89 -0.96
N ARG A 87 -16.24 -9.69 -1.35
CA ARG A 87 -17.14 -10.77 -1.78
C ARG A 87 -16.58 -11.52 -2.99
N GLU A 88 -16.08 -10.79 -3.99
CA GLU A 88 -15.46 -11.37 -5.18
C GLU A 88 -14.19 -12.18 -4.84
N VAL A 89 -13.32 -11.63 -3.99
CA VAL A 89 -12.12 -12.33 -3.50
C VAL A 89 -12.48 -13.63 -2.77
N LEU A 90 -13.50 -13.62 -1.91
CA LEU A 90 -14.01 -14.82 -1.25
C LEU A 90 -14.57 -15.85 -2.24
N SER A 91 -15.25 -15.41 -3.30
CA SER A 91 -15.70 -16.28 -4.39
C SER A 91 -14.52 -16.99 -5.07
N ARG A 92 -13.47 -16.24 -5.40
CA ARG A 92 -12.23 -16.75 -6.03
C ARG A 92 -11.48 -17.74 -5.13
N ILE A 93 -11.38 -17.48 -3.83
CA ILE A 93 -10.80 -18.41 -2.85
C ILE A 93 -11.57 -19.73 -2.85
N ASN A 94 -12.91 -19.65 -2.81
CA ASN A 94 -13.75 -20.84 -2.84
C ASN A 94 -13.64 -21.61 -4.16
N SER A 95 -13.57 -20.89 -5.29
CA SER A 95 -13.37 -21.50 -6.61
C SER A 95 -12.04 -22.25 -6.69
N SER A 96 -10.95 -21.58 -6.35
CA SER A 96 -9.61 -22.18 -6.33
C SER A 96 -9.54 -23.36 -5.37
N ARG A 97 -10.17 -23.28 -4.20
CA ARG A 97 -10.26 -24.41 -3.25
C ARG A 97 -10.98 -25.62 -3.85
N ARG A 98 -12.08 -25.42 -4.60
CA ARG A 98 -12.78 -26.52 -5.28
C ARG A 98 -11.93 -27.13 -6.39
N SER A 99 -11.23 -26.32 -7.17
CA SER A 99 -10.33 -26.81 -8.22
C SER A 99 -9.11 -27.56 -7.67
N LEU A 100 -8.69 -27.24 -6.45
CA LEU A 100 -7.61 -27.92 -5.74
C LEU A 100 -8.05 -29.16 -4.96
N ALA A 101 -9.36 -29.32 -4.71
CA ALA A 101 -9.83 -30.54 -4.12
C ALA A 101 -9.45 -31.67 -5.09
N PRO A 102 -8.86 -32.78 -4.61
CA PRO A 102 -8.73 -33.96 -5.44
C PRO A 102 -10.12 -34.23 -6.03
N GLN A 103 -10.18 -34.65 -7.29
CA GLN A 103 -11.41 -35.19 -7.91
C GLN A 103 -11.79 -36.45 -7.12
N SER A 104 -12.26 -36.26 -5.89
CA SER A 104 -12.65 -37.28 -4.96
C SER A 104 -14.05 -37.67 -5.39
N ASP A 105 -14.09 -38.67 -6.26
CA ASP A 105 -15.27 -39.33 -6.81
C ASP A 105 -16.30 -38.42 -7.49
N ARG A 106 -16.29 -38.47 -8.83
CA ARG A 106 -17.52 -38.38 -9.61
C ARG A 106 -17.60 -39.60 -10.50
#